data_AF-A0A6J5CB56-F1
#
_entry.id   AF-A0A6J5CB56-F1
#
_cell.length_a   1.000
_cell.length_b   1.000
_cell.length_c   1.000
_cell.angle_alpha   90.00
_cell.angle_beta   90.00
_cell.angle_gamma   90.00
#
_symmetry.space_group_name_H-M   'P 1'
#
loop_
_entity.id
_entity.type
_entity.pdbx_description
1 polymer ?
#
loop_
_entity_poly.entity_id
_entity_poly.type
_entity_poly.pdbx_seq_one_letter_code
_entity_poly.pdbx_strand_id
1 'polypeptide(L)'
;MKERHAAGQKVPDEFIKAMDYIDAAADGIEQLKVPLRGKLLELNKARVNFKHYGLSPERLDAGRLVSYVSHFFDEATPRFFGTSFESISLADLLADAAIRDRLKAANEALTDENFTEAMGLSAEVVELASASVMTSLNPSGALHPSLMSTRLKATLGAEVVDDLSRYITGLVKESNRAALMLALPVDVKHASRFEVLAPPVWVFRGDASYQKQLMVPAEFHTAENARFCVSFATEVSLAVDARMTIPLPPLGQQSADELA
;
A
#
# COMPACT_ATOMS: atom_id res chain seq x y z
N MET A 1 24.94 36.80 13.82
CA MET A 1 23.71 35.97 13.77
C MET A 1 23.32 35.90 12.30
N LYS A 2 23.69 34.82 11.62
CA LYS A 2 23.23 34.58 10.24
C LYS A 2 21.75 34.22 10.33
N GLU A 3 20.96 34.85 9.48
CA GLU A 3 19.53 34.61 9.36
C GLU A 3 19.30 33.11 9.14
N ARG A 4 18.58 32.46 10.07
CA ARG A 4 18.00 31.14 9.80
C ARG A 4 17.14 31.30 8.55
N HIS A 5 17.44 30.55 7.50
CA HIS A 5 16.77 30.63 6.21
C HIS A 5 15.24 30.63 6.39
N ALA A 6 14.59 31.66 5.84
CA ALA A 6 13.19 31.96 6.09
C ALA A 6 12.26 30.81 5.66
N ALA A 7 11.33 30.45 6.55
CA ALA A 7 10.21 29.58 6.24
C ALA A 7 9.46 30.14 5.01
N GLY A 8 9.46 29.38 3.90
CA GLY A 8 8.82 29.78 2.64
C GLY A 8 9.69 29.71 1.38
N GLN A 9 11.00 29.40 1.49
CA GLN A 9 11.84 29.21 0.31
C GLN A 9 11.54 27.85 -0.36
N LYS A 10 11.14 27.87 -1.64
CA LYS A 10 10.82 26.65 -2.40
C LYS A 10 12.05 25.73 -2.44
N VAL A 11 11.86 24.47 -2.04
CA VAL A 11 12.88 23.42 -2.13
C VAL A 11 13.32 23.30 -3.60
N PRO A 12 14.63 23.33 -3.90
CA PRO A 12 15.11 23.19 -5.28
C PRO A 12 14.75 21.82 -5.87
N ASP A 13 14.32 21.80 -7.14
CA ASP A 13 13.95 20.57 -7.84
C ASP A 13 15.18 19.72 -8.25
N GLU A 14 16.38 20.33 -8.25
CA GLU A 14 17.63 19.65 -8.60
C GLU A 14 18.22 18.91 -7.40
N PHE A 15 18.51 17.62 -7.57
CA PHE A 15 19.01 16.73 -6.51
C PHE A 15 20.20 17.29 -5.72
N ILE A 16 21.20 17.86 -6.42
CA ILE A 16 22.38 18.45 -5.76
C ILE A 16 22.01 19.68 -4.95
N LYS A 17 21.19 20.58 -5.54
CA LYS A 17 20.75 21.81 -4.87
C LYS A 17 19.86 21.51 -3.67
N ALA A 18 19.09 20.43 -3.70
CA ALA A 18 18.30 19.99 -2.55
C ALA A 18 19.19 19.56 -1.38
N MET A 19 20.28 18.81 -1.63
CA MET A 19 21.25 18.48 -0.58
C MET A 19 21.97 19.72 -0.06
N ASP A 20 22.38 20.64 -0.95
CA ASP A 20 23.00 21.92 -0.55
C ASP A 20 22.05 22.78 0.28
N TYR A 21 20.77 22.77 -0.04
CA TYR A 21 19.73 23.46 0.72
C TYR A 21 19.62 22.91 2.15
N ILE A 22 19.61 21.58 2.32
CA ILE A 22 19.60 20.95 3.65
C ILE A 22 20.88 21.28 4.43
N ASP A 23 22.04 21.18 3.80
CA ASP A 23 23.33 21.47 4.44
C ASP A 23 23.46 22.96 4.83
N ALA A 24 22.88 23.87 4.05
CA ALA A 24 22.83 25.30 4.37
C ALA A 24 21.88 25.57 5.55
N ALA A 25 20.72 24.89 5.59
CA ALA A 25 19.76 25.00 6.68
C ALA A 25 20.31 24.46 8.01
N ALA A 26 21.28 23.54 7.96
CA ALA A 26 21.96 23.01 9.14
C ALA A 26 22.79 24.05 9.92
N ASP A 27 23.08 25.22 9.34
CA ASP A 27 23.86 26.33 9.94
C ASP A 27 25.16 25.88 10.64
N GLY A 28 25.85 24.90 10.03
CA GLY A 28 27.11 24.35 10.54
C GLY A 28 26.98 23.24 11.59
N ILE A 29 25.76 22.85 11.97
CA ILE A 29 25.52 21.70 12.87
C ILE A 29 25.68 20.41 12.08
N GLU A 30 26.77 19.67 12.32
CA GLU A 30 27.10 18.44 11.57
C GLU A 30 25.99 17.38 11.65
N GLN A 31 25.30 17.32 12.79
CA GLN A 31 24.17 16.39 13.01
C GLN A 31 22.93 16.73 12.18
N LEU A 32 22.85 17.92 11.58
CA LEU A 32 21.74 18.33 10.72
C LEU A 32 22.13 18.39 9.24
N LYS A 33 23.36 17.96 8.90
CA LYS A 33 23.80 17.81 7.51
C LYS A 33 23.37 16.47 6.92
N VAL A 34 23.30 16.43 5.60
CA VAL A 34 22.96 15.25 4.82
C VAL A 34 24.00 14.14 5.06
N PRO A 35 23.63 12.99 5.67
CA PRO A 35 24.54 11.86 5.83
C PRO A 35 24.92 11.24 4.49
N LEU A 36 26.06 10.55 4.45
CA LEU A 36 26.50 9.74 3.30
C LEU A 36 26.49 10.47 1.95
N ARG A 37 26.67 11.79 1.94
CA ARG A 37 26.60 12.64 0.74
C ARG A 37 27.43 12.13 -0.44
N GLY A 38 28.65 11.63 -0.20
CA GLY A 38 29.50 11.05 -1.25
C GLY A 38 28.84 9.88 -2.00
N LYS A 39 28.15 8.99 -1.27
CA LYS A 39 27.41 7.86 -1.85
C LYS A 39 26.20 8.33 -2.66
N LEU A 40 25.49 9.37 -2.20
CA LEU A 40 24.39 9.98 -2.95
C LEU A 40 24.86 10.68 -4.23
N LEU A 41 26.06 11.29 -4.22
CA LEU A 41 26.67 11.86 -5.42
C LEU A 41 27.00 10.78 -6.46
N GLU A 42 27.47 9.61 -6.03
CA GLU A 42 27.69 8.45 -6.92
C GLU A 42 26.37 7.99 -7.57
N LEU A 43 25.29 7.87 -6.79
CA LEU A 43 23.95 7.57 -7.29
C LEU A 43 23.47 8.60 -8.33
N ASN A 44 23.60 9.89 -8.00
CA ASN A 44 23.22 10.97 -8.92
C ASN A 44 24.05 10.92 -10.21
N LYS A 45 25.35 10.63 -10.12
CA LYS A 45 26.23 10.45 -11.29
C LYS A 45 25.77 9.27 -12.15
N ALA A 46 25.46 8.13 -11.55
CA ALA A 46 24.92 6.97 -12.26
C ALA A 46 23.60 7.30 -12.98
N ARG A 47 22.68 8.00 -12.31
CA ARG A 47 21.41 8.47 -12.92
C ARG A 47 21.65 9.40 -14.10
N VAL A 48 22.53 10.39 -13.97
CA VAL A 48 22.88 11.33 -15.04
C VAL A 48 23.52 10.61 -16.22
N ASN A 49 24.44 9.68 -15.95
CA ASN A 49 25.08 8.85 -16.95
C ASN A 49 24.07 8.02 -17.75
N PHE A 50 23.13 7.39 -17.07
CA PHE A 50 22.06 6.65 -17.71
C PHE A 50 21.15 7.54 -18.56
N LYS A 51 20.65 8.65 -17.98
CA LYS A 51 19.70 9.55 -18.66
C LYS A 51 20.28 10.25 -19.89
N HIS A 52 21.52 10.74 -19.81
CA HIS A 52 22.09 11.60 -20.85
C HIS A 52 22.99 10.86 -21.84
N TYR A 53 23.55 9.72 -21.43
CA TYR A 53 24.52 8.99 -22.23
C TYR A 53 24.13 7.53 -22.47
N GLY A 54 22.98 7.07 -21.94
CA GLY A 54 22.51 5.69 -22.11
C GLY A 54 23.38 4.65 -21.40
N LEU A 55 24.26 5.06 -20.49
CA LEU A 55 25.18 4.18 -19.79
C LEU A 55 24.43 3.47 -18.64
N SER A 56 23.97 2.25 -18.91
CA SER A 56 23.34 1.41 -17.89
C SER A 56 24.40 0.93 -16.89
N PRO A 57 24.17 1.10 -15.57
CA PRO A 57 25.09 0.56 -14.57
C PRO A 57 25.13 -0.97 -14.64
N GLU A 58 26.29 -1.55 -14.37
CA GLU A 58 26.41 -3.00 -14.23
C GLU A 58 25.52 -3.49 -13.07
N ARG A 59 25.05 -4.75 -13.14
CA ARG A 59 24.16 -5.32 -12.11
C ARG A 59 24.75 -5.23 -10.69
N LEU A 60 26.07 -5.41 -10.55
CA LEU A 60 26.76 -5.27 -9.26
C LEU A 60 26.75 -3.82 -8.78
N ASP A 61 26.98 -2.86 -9.67
CA ASP A 61 26.89 -1.44 -9.36
C ASP A 61 25.47 -1.02 -8.97
N ALA A 62 24.46 -1.52 -9.68
CA ALA A 62 23.07 -1.27 -9.34
C ALA A 62 22.74 -1.77 -7.92
N GLY A 63 23.17 -3.00 -7.57
CA GLY A 63 23.02 -3.53 -6.21
C GLY A 63 23.71 -2.67 -5.16
N ARG A 64 24.95 -2.25 -5.42
CA ARG A 64 25.71 -1.34 -4.53
C ARG A 64 25.01 0.01 -4.33
N LEU A 65 24.48 0.61 -5.40
CA LEU A 65 23.75 1.87 -5.35
C LEU A 65 22.45 1.74 -4.53
N VAL A 66 21.74 0.62 -4.63
CA VAL A 66 20.57 0.33 -3.77
C VAL A 66 20.99 0.27 -2.30
N SER A 67 22.09 -0.44 -1.98
CA SER A 67 22.61 -0.50 -0.60
C SER A 67 23.00 0.88 -0.08
N TYR A 68 23.58 1.75 -0.91
CA TYR A 68 23.90 3.13 -0.53
C TYR A 68 22.66 3.92 -0.13
N VAL A 69 21.57 3.79 -0.87
CA VAL A 69 20.30 4.47 -0.57
C VAL A 69 19.67 3.92 0.70
N SER A 70 19.70 2.60 0.90
CA SER A 70 19.23 1.97 2.14
C SER A 70 19.97 2.55 3.36
N HIS A 71 21.31 2.52 3.33
CA HIS A 71 22.12 3.04 4.43
C HIS A 71 21.90 4.55 4.65
N PHE A 72 21.63 5.30 3.57
CA PHE A 72 21.26 6.71 3.70
C PHE A 72 19.98 6.88 4.50
N PHE A 73 18.93 6.11 4.23
CA PHE A 73 17.69 6.20 5.01
C PHE A 73 17.87 5.71 6.45
N ASP A 74 18.70 4.71 6.69
CA ASP A 74 19.01 4.22 8.04
C ASP A 74 19.68 5.31 8.89
N GLU A 75 20.55 6.15 8.30
CA GLU A 75 21.18 7.27 9.00
C GLU A 75 20.33 8.55 9.01
N ALA A 76 19.67 8.87 7.90
CA ALA A 76 18.94 10.11 7.71
C ALA A 76 17.64 10.13 8.49
N THR A 77 16.91 9.02 8.54
CA THR A 77 15.57 9.00 9.16
C THR A 77 15.64 9.27 10.65
N PRO A 78 16.49 8.58 11.45
CA PRO A 78 16.61 8.89 12.87
C PRO A 78 17.16 10.30 13.10
N ARG A 79 18.07 10.76 12.23
CA ARG A 79 18.71 12.07 12.33
C ARG A 79 17.73 13.23 12.13
N PHE A 80 16.88 13.16 11.10
CA PHE A 80 15.99 14.27 10.73
C PHE A 80 14.59 14.16 11.34
N PHE A 81 14.10 12.94 11.58
CA PHE A 81 12.72 12.71 12.00
C PHE A 81 12.63 12.04 13.37
N GLY A 82 13.76 11.69 13.99
CA GLY A 82 13.76 11.02 15.30
C GLY A 82 13.16 9.61 15.29
N THR A 83 12.97 9.02 14.10
CA THR A 83 12.34 7.70 13.93
C THR A 83 13.19 6.78 13.04
N SER A 84 13.11 5.47 13.27
CA SER A 84 13.80 4.49 12.43
C SER A 84 13.13 4.38 11.07
N PHE A 85 13.90 4.23 9.99
CA PHE A 85 13.35 3.98 8.67
C PHE A 85 12.53 2.69 8.63
N GLU A 86 12.97 1.64 9.35
CA GLU A 86 12.26 0.35 9.45
C GLU A 86 10.89 0.47 10.12
N SER A 87 10.68 1.51 10.95
CA SER A 87 9.39 1.74 11.61
C SER A 87 8.37 2.44 10.72
N ILE A 88 8.79 2.98 9.57
CA ILE A 88 7.90 3.66 8.63
C ILE A 88 7.16 2.58 7.84
N SER A 89 5.86 2.43 8.10
CA SER A 89 5.03 1.49 7.37
C SER A 89 4.46 2.14 6.12
N LEU A 90 4.47 1.42 4.99
CA LEU A 90 3.73 1.84 3.80
C LEU A 90 2.22 1.95 4.08
N ALA A 91 1.71 1.26 5.11
CA ALA A 91 0.33 1.41 5.54
C ALA A 91 0.01 2.85 5.98
N ASP A 92 0.98 3.60 6.53
CA ASP A 92 0.79 4.98 6.95
C ASP A 92 0.45 5.94 5.80
N LEU A 93 0.72 5.53 4.56
CA LEU A 93 0.39 6.32 3.36
C LEU A 93 -1.07 6.20 2.94
N LEU A 94 -1.82 5.23 3.47
CA LEU A 94 -3.22 5.00 3.10
C LEU A 94 -4.13 6.05 3.73
N ALA A 95 -5.02 6.65 2.91
CA ALA A 95 -5.99 7.62 3.41
C ALA A 95 -7.08 6.97 4.28
N ASP A 96 -7.59 5.81 3.87
CA ASP A 96 -8.64 5.07 4.60
C ASP A 96 -8.09 4.47 5.90
N ALA A 97 -8.61 4.96 7.04
CA ALA A 97 -8.20 4.50 8.36
C ALA A 97 -8.49 3.03 8.61
N ALA A 98 -9.62 2.50 8.12
CA ALA A 98 -9.99 1.11 8.36
C ALA A 98 -9.03 0.15 7.63
N ILE A 99 -8.68 0.48 6.39
CA ILE A 99 -7.70 -0.30 5.61
C ILE A 99 -6.31 -0.17 6.23
N ARG A 100 -5.91 1.04 6.62
CA ARG A 100 -4.62 1.32 7.27
C ARG A 100 -4.43 0.53 8.56
N ASP A 101 -5.38 0.60 9.48
CA ASP A 101 -5.26 -0.03 10.79
C ASP A 101 -5.23 -1.56 10.66
N ARG A 102 -6.00 -2.12 9.71
CA ARG A 102 -6.03 -3.55 9.45
C ARG A 102 -4.77 -4.06 8.76
N LEU A 103 -4.17 -3.25 7.90
CA LEU A 103 -2.87 -3.56 7.31
C LEU A 103 -1.73 -3.45 8.33
N LYS A 104 -1.81 -2.54 9.29
CA LYS A 104 -0.88 -2.48 10.44
C LYS A 104 -0.98 -3.74 11.29
N ALA A 105 -2.19 -4.16 11.65
CA ALA A 105 -2.40 -5.42 12.36
C ALA A 105 -1.85 -6.63 11.60
N ALA A 106 -1.95 -6.64 10.26
CA ALA A 106 -1.37 -7.70 9.44
C ALA A 106 0.17 -7.72 9.50
N ASN A 107 0.81 -6.55 9.52
CA ASN A 107 2.26 -6.41 9.67
C ASN A 107 2.74 -6.80 11.08
N GLU A 108 1.98 -6.45 12.12
CA GLU A 108 2.23 -6.87 13.50
C GLU A 108 2.14 -8.39 13.63
N ALA A 109 1.07 -9.00 13.13
CA ALA A 109 0.90 -10.45 13.11
C ALA A 109 2.03 -11.18 12.35
N LEU A 110 2.57 -10.56 11.29
CA LEU A 110 3.70 -11.09 10.55
C LEU A 110 5.01 -11.03 11.37
N THR A 111 5.18 -9.99 12.16
CA THR A 111 6.33 -9.80 13.06
C THR A 111 6.28 -10.76 14.24
N ASP A 112 5.07 -11.02 14.76
CA ASP A 112 4.80 -11.95 15.86
C ASP A 112 4.79 -13.44 15.41
N GLU A 113 5.19 -13.72 14.17
CA GLU A 113 5.18 -15.06 13.54
C GLU A 113 3.80 -15.73 13.50
N ASN A 114 2.73 -14.96 13.66
CA ASN A 114 1.35 -15.41 13.54
C ASN A 114 0.89 -15.35 12.08
N PHE A 115 1.46 -16.24 11.26
CA PHE A 115 1.26 -16.28 9.80
C PHE A 115 -0.21 -16.44 9.40
N THR A 116 -0.96 -17.24 10.15
CA THR A 116 -2.39 -17.47 9.95
C THR A 116 -3.18 -16.16 10.01
N GLU A 117 -2.92 -15.35 11.04
CA GLU A 117 -3.59 -14.08 11.25
C GLU A 117 -3.13 -13.02 10.24
N ALA A 118 -1.83 -12.98 9.93
CA ALA A 118 -1.28 -12.09 8.91
C ALA A 118 -1.94 -12.33 7.53
N MET A 119 -2.10 -13.59 7.13
CA MET A 119 -2.75 -13.95 5.87
C MET A 119 -4.25 -13.62 5.87
N GLY A 120 -4.96 -13.85 6.97
CA GLY A 120 -6.38 -13.51 7.09
C GLY A 120 -6.64 -12.00 7.07
N LEU A 121 -5.86 -11.22 7.81
CA LEU A 121 -5.95 -9.75 7.82
C LEU A 121 -5.59 -9.17 6.44
N SER A 122 -4.59 -9.74 5.75
CA SER A 122 -4.25 -9.36 4.38
C SER A 122 -5.42 -9.58 3.41
N ALA A 123 -6.15 -10.68 3.57
CA ALA A 123 -7.33 -10.98 2.75
C ALA A 123 -8.45 -9.96 2.98
N GLU A 124 -8.68 -9.56 4.23
CA GLU A 124 -9.67 -8.53 4.56
C GLU A 124 -9.32 -7.17 3.98
N VAL A 125 -8.04 -6.78 4.05
CA VAL A 125 -7.53 -5.54 3.46
C VAL A 125 -7.81 -5.50 1.95
N VAL A 126 -7.52 -6.58 1.23
CA VAL A 126 -7.75 -6.65 -0.23
C VAL A 126 -9.24 -6.57 -0.57
N GLU A 127 -10.10 -7.23 0.19
CA GLU A 127 -11.55 -7.19 -0.07
C GLU A 127 -12.16 -5.83 0.30
N LEU A 128 -11.71 -5.17 1.38
CA LEU A 128 -12.11 -3.80 1.72
C LEU A 128 -11.69 -2.81 0.63
N ALA A 129 -10.43 -2.87 0.20
CA ALA A 129 -9.92 -2.02 -0.88
C ALA A 129 -10.70 -2.23 -2.19
N SER A 130 -10.97 -3.50 -2.54
CA SER A 130 -11.76 -3.85 -3.73
C SER A 130 -13.21 -3.35 -3.61
N ALA A 131 -13.84 -3.50 -2.45
CA ALA A 131 -15.20 -3.04 -2.21
C ALA A 131 -15.33 -1.51 -2.34
N SER A 132 -14.30 -0.76 -1.89
CA SER A 132 -14.25 0.70 -2.04
C SER A 132 -14.31 1.11 -3.52
N VAL A 133 -13.48 0.48 -4.38
CA VAL A 133 -13.50 0.74 -5.83
C VAL A 133 -14.81 0.31 -6.48
N MET A 134 -15.35 -0.84 -6.10
CA MET A 134 -16.62 -1.32 -6.67
C MET A 134 -17.78 -0.40 -6.31
N THR A 135 -17.80 0.14 -5.09
CA THR A 135 -18.82 1.10 -4.64
C THR A 135 -18.72 2.41 -5.43
N SER A 136 -17.50 2.87 -5.76
CA SER A 136 -17.32 4.07 -6.58
C SER A 136 -17.66 3.87 -8.06
N LEU A 137 -17.43 2.66 -8.60
CA LEU A 137 -17.74 2.34 -10.00
C LEU A 137 -19.24 2.07 -10.22
N ASN A 138 -19.96 1.61 -9.19
CA ASN A 138 -21.41 1.40 -9.22
C ASN A 138 -22.10 2.17 -8.08
N PRO A 139 -22.22 3.51 -8.18
CA PRO A 139 -22.90 4.34 -7.17
C PRO A 139 -24.42 4.10 -7.11
N SER A 140 -24.96 3.36 -8.08
CA SER A 140 -26.35 2.90 -8.10
C SER A 140 -26.37 1.42 -7.74
N GLY A 141 -27.14 1.02 -6.73
CA GLY A 141 -27.38 -0.37 -6.33
C GLY A 141 -28.11 -1.21 -7.38
N ALA A 142 -27.57 -1.26 -8.60
CA ALA A 142 -28.17 -1.84 -9.79
C ALA A 142 -27.48 -3.15 -10.13
N LEU A 143 -27.68 -4.14 -9.27
CA LEU A 143 -27.87 -5.56 -9.55
C LEU A 143 -28.01 -6.28 -8.21
N HIS A 144 -28.88 -5.76 -7.34
CA HIS A 144 -29.30 -6.54 -6.20
C HIS A 144 -30.05 -7.78 -6.75
N PRO A 145 -29.77 -9.00 -6.26
CA PRO A 145 -30.63 -10.19 -6.38
C PRO A 145 -32.14 -9.95 -6.28
N SER A 146 -32.51 -8.86 -5.61
CA SER A 146 -33.87 -8.35 -5.43
C SER A 146 -34.56 -7.93 -6.74
N LEU A 147 -33.80 -7.68 -7.82
CA LEU A 147 -34.37 -7.34 -9.14
C LEU A 147 -34.87 -8.56 -9.93
N MET A 148 -34.68 -9.78 -9.44
CA MET A 148 -35.42 -10.93 -9.97
C MET A 148 -36.90 -10.72 -9.66
N SER A 149 -37.68 -10.41 -10.70
CA SER A 149 -39.10 -10.08 -10.57
C SER A 149 -39.81 -11.12 -9.69
N THR A 150 -40.74 -10.68 -8.84
CA THR A 150 -41.63 -11.56 -8.07
C THR A 150 -42.34 -12.59 -8.95
N ARG A 151 -42.50 -12.29 -10.26
CA ARG A 151 -43.00 -13.20 -11.28
C ARG A 151 -42.07 -14.40 -11.53
N LEU A 152 -40.76 -14.20 -11.60
CA LEU A 152 -39.78 -15.30 -11.74
C LEU A 152 -39.79 -16.22 -10.52
N LYS A 153 -39.87 -15.65 -9.31
CA LYS A 153 -40.02 -16.44 -8.06
C LYS A 153 -41.31 -17.26 -8.04
N ALA A 154 -42.39 -16.71 -8.57
CA ALA A 154 -43.67 -17.42 -8.68
C ALA A 154 -43.66 -18.53 -9.73
N THR A 155 -42.86 -18.42 -10.80
CA THR A 155 -42.83 -19.40 -11.90
C THR A 155 -41.79 -20.51 -11.73
N LEU A 156 -40.62 -20.20 -11.15
CA LEU A 156 -39.50 -21.15 -11.03
C LEU A 156 -39.34 -21.71 -9.61
N GLY A 157 -40.06 -21.15 -8.63
CA GLY A 157 -39.90 -21.48 -7.22
C GLY A 157 -38.77 -20.67 -6.56
N ALA A 158 -38.92 -20.42 -5.26
CA ALA A 158 -37.99 -19.58 -4.50
C ALA A 158 -36.57 -20.17 -4.43
N GLU A 159 -36.45 -21.49 -4.28
CA GLU A 159 -35.16 -22.19 -4.18
C GLU A 159 -34.32 -22.04 -5.47
N VAL A 160 -34.94 -22.26 -6.64
CA VAL A 160 -34.26 -22.16 -7.93
C VAL A 160 -33.83 -20.72 -8.22
N VAL A 161 -34.67 -19.73 -7.87
CA VAL A 161 -34.31 -18.32 -8.02
C VAL A 161 -33.19 -17.93 -7.07
N ASP A 162 -33.18 -18.42 -5.84
CA ASP A 162 -32.11 -18.13 -4.89
C ASP A 162 -30.78 -18.82 -5.30
N ASP A 163 -30.82 -20.04 -5.83
CA ASP A 163 -29.66 -20.72 -6.43
C ASP A 163 -29.11 -19.95 -7.64
N LEU A 164 -29.99 -19.55 -8.56
CA LEU A 164 -29.61 -18.78 -9.75
C LEU A 164 -29.04 -17.41 -9.35
N SER A 165 -29.62 -16.79 -8.33
CA SER A 165 -29.14 -15.51 -7.83
C SER A 165 -27.78 -15.63 -7.15
N ARG A 166 -27.54 -16.70 -6.37
CA ARG A 166 -26.21 -17.02 -5.85
C ARG A 166 -25.20 -17.22 -6.97
N TYR A 167 -25.56 -17.96 -8.02
CA TYR A 167 -24.71 -18.21 -9.17
C TYR A 167 -24.35 -16.91 -9.93
N ILE A 168 -25.36 -16.10 -10.28
CA ILE A 168 -25.14 -14.82 -10.99
C ILE A 168 -24.31 -13.87 -10.13
N THR A 169 -24.60 -13.78 -8.83
CA THR A 169 -23.82 -12.93 -7.91
C THR A 169 -22.36 -13.41 -7.85
N GLY A 170 -22.13 -14.72 -7.81
CA GLY A 170 -20.80 -15.31 -7.88
C GLY A 170 -20.06 -14.94 -9.17
N LEU A 171 -20.71 -15.14 -10.32
CA LEU A 171 -20.13 -14.84 -11.64
C LEU A 171 -19.79 -13.34 -11.80
N VAL A 172 -20.68 -12.46 -11.34
CA VAL A 172 -20.45 -11.00 -11.36
C VAL A 172 -19.31 -10.64 -10.41
N LYS A 173 -19.21 -11.26 -9.23
CA LYS A 173 -18.11 -11.03 -8.29
C LYS A 173 -16.76 -11.44 -8.90
N GLU A 174 -16.68 -12.62 -9.51
CA GLU A 174 -15.47 -13.11 -10.18
C GLU A 174 -15.06 -12.23 -11.37
N SER A 175 -16.02 -11.86 -12.23
CA SER A 175 -15.77 -10.98 -13.37
C SER A 175 -15.31 -9.58 -12.93
N ASN A 176 -15.92 -9.02 -11.89
CA ASN A 176 -15.54 -7.73 -11.35
C ASN A 176 -14.16 -7.78 -10.72
N ARG A 177 -13.80 -8.87 -10.04
CA ARG A 177 -12.47 -9.02 -9.46
C ARG A 177 -11.39 -9.12 -10.53
N ALA A 178 -11.62 -9.89 -11.59
CA ALA A 178 -10.72 -9.92 -12.74
C ALA A 178 -10.58 -8.55 -13.41
N ALA A 179 -11.69 -7.82 -13.57
CA ALA A 179 -11.69 -6.47 -14.12
C ALA A 179 -10.93 -5.47 -13.22
N LEU A 180 -11.08 -5.56 -11.90
CA LEU A 180 -10.32 -4.74 -10.94
C LEU A 180 -8.83 -5.04 -11.00
N MET A 181 -8.44 -6.32 -11.05
CA MET A 181 -7.04 -6.71 -11.14
C MET A 181 -6.38 -6.27 -12.45
N LEU A 182 -7.14 -6.23 -13.56
CA LEU A 182 -6.69 -5.66 -14.83
C LEU A 182 -6.67 -4.13 -14.80
N ALA A 183 -7.58 -3.51 -14.06
CA ALA A 183 -7.64 -2.08 -13.93
C ALA A 183 -6.43 -1.58 -13.13
N LEU A 184 -6.11 -2.20 -11.98
CA LEU A 184 -5.04 -1.80 -11.07
C LEU A 184 -3.64 -2.17 -11.64
N PRO A 185 -2.58 -1.41 -11.33
CA PRO A 185 -1.20 -1.74 -11.69
C PRO A 185 -0.63 -2.90 -10.84
N VAL A 186 -1.35 -4.02 -10.80
CA VAL A 186 -1.02 -5.20 -9.98
C VAL A 186 -0.66 -6.37 -10.90
N ASP A 187 0.35 -7.16 -10.53
CA ASP A 187 0.72 -8.34 -11.31
C ASP A 187 -0.37 -9.42 -11.20
N VAL A 188 -0.93 -9.83 -12.34
CA VAL A 188 -1.96 -10.87 -12.42
C VAL A 188 -1.48 -12.21 -11.84
N LYS A 189 -0.19 -12.53 -11.93
CA LYS A 189 0.39 -13.73 -11.31
C LYS A 189 0.38 -13.63 -9.79
N HIS A 190 0.68 -12.46 -9.24
CA HIS A 190 0.59 -12.22 -7.81
C HIS A 190 -0.87 -12.28 -7.34
N ALA A 191 -1.80 -11.71 -8.11
CA ALA A 191 -3.22 -11.82 -7.82
C ALA A 191 -3.65 -13.30 -7.75
N SER A 192 -3.35 -14.10 -8.78
CA SER A 192 -3.67 -15.53 -8.80
C SER A 192 -3.04 -16.30 -7.65
N ARG A 193 -1.75 -16.05 -7.32
CA ARG A 193 -1.09 -16.64 -6.16
C ARG A 193 -1.80 -16.26 -4.86
N PHE A 194 -2.22 -15.02 -4.73
CA PHE A 194 -2.95 -14.55 -3.56
C PHE A 194 -4.30 -15.24 -3.41
N GLU A 195 -5.05 -15.48 -4.50
CA GLU A 195 -6.33 -16.19 -4.42
C GLU A 195 -6.22 -17.61 -3.86
N VAL A 196 -5.09 -18.29 -4.11
CA VAL A 196 -4.80 -19.64 -3.61
C VAL A 196 -4.40 -19.62 -2.13
N LEU A 197 -3.70 -18.57 -1.70
CA LEU A 197 -3.13 -18.46 -0.36
C LEU A 197 -4.06 -17.79 0.66
N ALA A 198 -4.88 -16.85 0.23
CA ALA A 198 -5.73 -16.06 1.11
C ALA A 198 -7.02 -16.83 1.47
N PRO A 199 -7.46 -16.80 2.74
CA PRO A 199 -8.74 -17.35 3.11
C PRO A 199 -9.90 -16.55 2.49
N PRO A 200 -11.07 -17.18 2.26
CA PRO A 200 -12.25 -16.46 1.82
C PRO A 200 -12.73 -15.50 2.92
N VAL A 201 -13.02 -14.26 2.52
CA VAL A 201 -13.50 -13.20 3.41
C VAL A 201 -14.93 -12.83 3.05
N TRP A 202 -15.72 -12.56 4.08
CA TRP A 202 -17.07 -12.04 3.94
C TRP A 202 -17.09 -10.57 4.34
N VAL A 203 -17.60 -9.73 3.44
CA VAL A 203 -17.79 -8.30 3.68
C VAL A 203 -19.26 -8.06 4.00
N PHE A 204 -19.55 -7.50 5.17
CA PHE A 204 -20.89 -7.16 5.61
C PHE A 204 -20.95 -5.71 6.10
N ARG A 205 -21.80 -4.88 5.48
CA ARG A 205 -22.02 -3.47 5.86
C ARG A 205 -20.72 -2.65 6.09
N GLY A 206 -19.71 -2.82 5.24
CA GLY A 206 -18.46 -2.05 5.30
C GLY A 206 -17.43 -2.59 6.30
N ASP A 207 -17.73 -3.69 7.00
CA ASP A 207 -16.77 -4.45 7.78
C ASP A 207 -16.41 -5.75 7.06
N ALA A 208 -15.15 -6.16 7.13
CA ALA A 208 -14.66 -7.40 6.53
C ALA A 208 -14.19 -8.33 7.64
N SER A 209 -14.71 -9.55 7.61
CA SER A 209 -14.33 -10.60 8.56
C SER A 209 -14.01 -11.90 7.83
N TYR A 210 -12.86 -12.49 8.11
CA TYR A 210 -12.57 -13.88 7.73
C TYR A 210 -12.96 -14.84 8.85
N GLN A 211 -13.43 -16.03 8.49
CA GLN A 211 -13.62 -17.11 9.45
C GLN A 211 -12.34 -17.96 9.53
N LYS A 212 -11.74 -18.02 10.72
CA LYS A 212 -10.54 -18.85 11.02
C LYS A 212 -10.74 -20.34 10.70
N GLN A 213 -11.97 -20.82 10.55
CA GLN A 213 -12.28 -22.22 10.22
C GLN A 213 -12.22 -22.54 8.72
N LEU A 214 -12.25 -21.53 7.83
CA LEU A 214 -12.17 -21.69 6.37
C LEU A 214 -10.76 -21.39 5.84
N MET A 215 -9.75 -21.50 6.69
CA MET A 215 -8.37 -21.22 6.31
C MET A 215 -7.81 -22.26 5.36
N VAL A 216 -6.87 -21.78 4.53
CA VAL A 216 -6.04 -22.60 3.65
C VAL A 216 -5.29 -23.64 4.51
N PRO A 217 -4.99 -24.85 3.99
CA PRO A 217 -4.34 -25.89 4.77
C PRO A 217 -3.07 -25.39 5.47
N ALA A 218 -2.79 -25.91 6.68
CA ALA A 218 -1.70 -25.43 7.53
C ALA A 218 -0.31 -25.46 6.87
N GLU A 219 -0.14 -26.29 5.83
CA GLU A 219 1.07 -26.35 4.99
C GLU A 219 1.39 -25.02 4.26
N PHE A 220 0.39 -24.17 4.06
CA PHE A 220 0.56 -22.87 3.41
C PHE A 220 0.91 -21.75 4.40
N HIS A 221 0.80 -21.96 5.71
CA HIS A 221 1.11 -20.98 6.76
C HIS A 221 2.63 -20.86 6.98
N THR A 222 3.35 -20.48 5.94
CA THR A 222 4.79 -20.24 5.96
C THR A 222 5.10 -18.75 6.05
N ALA A 223 6.26 -18.41 6.62
CA ALA A 223 6.73 -17.03 6.66
C ALA A 223 6.82 -16.38 5.27
N GLU A 224 7.20 -17.15 4.24
CA GLU A 224 7.26 -16.66 2.87
C GLU A 224 5.87 -16.28 2.34
N ASN A 225 4.88 -17.17 2.51
CA ASN A 225 3.52 -16.93 2.03
C ASN A 225 2.84 -15.79 2.79
N ALA A 226 3.04 -15.70 4.11
CA ALA A 226 2.52 -14.60 4.91
C ALA A 226 3.13 -13.25 4.49
N ARG A 227 4.46 -13.18 4.28
CA ARG A 227 5.14 -11.99 3.74
C ARG A 227 4.59 -11.59 2.37
N PHE A 228 4.39 -12.58 1.49
CA PHE A 228 3.80 -12.35 0.19
C PHE A 228 2.38 -11.78 0.29
N CYS A 229 1.51 -12.36 1.13
CA CYS A 229 0.14 -11.88 1.31
C CYS A 229 0.09 -10.43 1.83
N VAL A 230 0.93 -10.09 2.82
CA VAL A 230 1.00 -8.72 3.37
C VAL A 230 1.53 -7.73 2.35
N SER A 231 2.59 -8.09 1.61
CA SER A 231 3.14 -7.25 0.53
C SER A 231 2.11 -7.01 -0.55
N PHE A 232 1.42 -8.06 -1.00
CA PHE A 232 0.38 -7.96 -2.01
C PHE A 232 -0.80 -7.10 -1.55
N ALA A 233 -1.26 -7.28 -0.31
CA ALA A 233 -2.32 -6.44 0.26
C ALA A 233 -1.90 -4.97 0.30
N THR A 234 -0.66 -4.68 0.69
CA THR A 234 -0.09 -3.33 0.67
C THR A 234 -0.09 -2.73 -0.74
N GLU A 235 0.38 -3.48 -1.74
CA GLU A 235 0.42 -3.06 -3.14
C GLU A 235 -0.99 -2.73 -3.67
N VAL A 236 -1.97 -3.61 -3.43
CA VAL A 236 -3.36 -3.41 -3.85
C VAL A 236 -3.96 -2.19 -3.17
N SER A 237 -3.80 -2.04 -1.85
CA SER A 237 -4.35 -0.91 -1.11
C SER A 237 -3.77 0.42 -1.57
N LEU A 238 -2.45 0.52 -1.80
CA LEU A 238 -1.83 1.74 -2.32
C LEU A 238 -2.30 2.04 -3.75
N ALA A 239 -2.42 1.01 -4.59
CA ALA A 239 -2.90 1.16 -5.96
C ALA A 239 -4.35 1.65 -6.03
N VAL A 240 -5.20 1.16 -5.11
CA VAL A 240 -6.57 1.64 -4.95
C VAL A 240 -6.58 3.07 -4.42
N ASP A 241 -5.86 3.34 -3.33
CA ASP A 241 -5.84 4.66 -2.69
C ASP A 241 -5.36 5.75 -3.66
N ALA A 242 -4.30 5.48 -4.43
CA ALA A 242 -3.78 6.40 -5.45
C ALA A 242 -4.76 6.73 -6.59
N ARG A 243 -5.81 5.92 -6.77
CA ARG A 243 -6.88 6.15 -7.77
C ARG A 243 -8.12 6.78 -7.16
N MET A 244 -8.35 6.53 -5.88
CA MET A 244 -9.50 7.05 -5.13
C MET A 244 -9.22 8.44 -4.57
N THR A 245 -7.96 8.78 -4.27
CA THR A 245 -7.58 10.09 -3.73
C THR A 245 -7.49 11.18 -4.82
N ILE A 246 -8.32 12.20 -4.64
CA ILE A 246 -8.11 13.59 -5.04
C ILE A 246 -7.48 14.30 -3.80
N PRO A 247 -6.60 15.31 -3.96
CA PRO A 247 -5.20 15.24 -3.50
C PRO A 247 -4.98 14.99 -2.00
N LEU A 248 -3.80 14.43 -1.68
CA LEU A 248 -3.29 14.14 -0.33
C LEU A 248 -3.54 15.30 0.66
N PRO A 249 -3.97 15.00 1.91
CA PRO A 249 -3.96 16.00 2.96
C PRO A 249 -2.53 16.50 3.22
N PRO A 250 -2.34 17.78 3.54
CA PRO A 250 -1.01 18.31 3.85
C PRO A 250 -0.45 17.58 5.08
N LEU A 251 0.71 16.94 4.91
CA LEU A 251 1.50 16.41 6.01
C LEU A 251 1.89 17.58 6.92
N GLY A 252 1.34 17.60 8.14
CA GLY A 252 1.77 18.53 9.20
C GLY A 252 0.79 19.65 9.54
N GLN A 253 -0.43 19.30 9.98
CA GLN A 253 -1.15 20.13 10.95
C GLN A 253 -1.32 19.35 12.25
N GLN A 254 -0.21 19.14 12.97
CA GLN A 254 -0.29 19.22 14.42
C GLN A 254 -0.42 20.70 14.73
N SER A 255 -1.61 21.09 15.18
CA SER A 255 -1.89 22.43 15.69
C SER A 255 -0.88 22.75 16.80
N ALA A 256 -0.25 23.92 16.69
CA ALA A 256 0.68 24.47 17.68
C ALA A 256 0.04 24.81 19.04
N ASP A 257 -1.14 24.28 19.34
CA ASP A 257 -1.92 24.55 20.55
C ASP A 257 -1.78 23.47 21.64
N GLU A 258 -0.98 22.42 21.43
CA GLU A 258 -0.71 21.39 22.47
C GLU A 258 0.67 21.55 23.16
N LEU A 259 1.33 22.70 22.98
CA LEU A 259 2.54 23.06 23.73
C LEU A 259 2.44 24.49 24.29
N ALA A 260 1.39 24.74 25.08
CA ALA A 260 1.28 25.87 25.99
C ALA A 260 1.21 25.39 27.44
#